data_AF-A0A1F5C9W5-F1
#
_entry.id   AF-A0A1F5C9W5-F1
#
_cell.length_a   1.000
_cell.length_b   1.000
_cell.length_c   1.000
_cell.angle_alpha   90.00
_cell.angle_beta   90.00
_cell.angle_gamma   90.00
#
_symmetry.space_group_name_H-M   'P 1'
#
loop_
_entity.id
_entity.type
_entity.pdbx_description
1 polymer ?
#
loop_
_entity_poly.entity_id
_entity_poly.type
_entity_poly.pdbx_seq_one_letter_code
_entity_poly.pdbx_strand_id
1 'polypeptide(L)' 'MPKTKQKSAQDIQDEIFRKMSSDRKIKLAADLWRLAKAIDSDKIKYGINRPAQTSHNSRRDS' A
#
# COMPACT_ATOMS: atom_id res chain seq x y z
N MET A 1 10.63 -6.75 44.42
CA MET A 1 11.32 -6.32 43.18
C MET A 1 10.39 -5.39 42.40
N PRO A 2 10.83 -4.20 41.96
CA PRO A 2 9.94 -3.31 41.22
C PRO A 2 9.69 -3.91 39.83
N LYS A 3 8.42 -4.09 39.46
CA LYS A 3 8.02 -4.58 38.14
C LYS A 3 8.49 -3.55 37.10
N THR A 4 9.36 -3.97 36.18
CA THR A 4 9.72 -3.17 35.01
C THR A 4 8.43 -2.87 34.23
N LYS A 5 8.01 -1.60 34.17
CA LYS A 5 6.91 -1.17 33.31
C LYS A 5 7.34 -1.46 31.87
N GLN A 6 6.83 -2.54 31.29
CA GLN A 6 6.97 -2.77 29.86
C GLN A 6 6.24 -1.64 29.13
N LYS A 7 6.99 -0.89 28.31
CA LYS A 7 6.42 0.16 27.47
C LYS A 7 5.48 -0.50 26.46
N SER A 8 4.26 0.04 26.34
CA SER A 8 3.34 -0.40 25.31
C SER A 8 3.84 0.01 23.91
N ALA A 9 3.29 -0.62 22.87
CA ALA A 9 3.58 -0.21 21.50
C ALA A 9 3.23 1.27 21.26
N GLN A 10 2.17 1.75 21.91
CA GLN A 10 1.76 3.15 21.85
C GLN A 10 2.79 4.08 22.51
N ASP A 11 3.29 3.71 23.69
CA ASP A 11 4.32 4.52 24.39
C ASP A 11 5.59 4.67 23.54
N ILE A 12 5.95 3.63 22.80
CA ILE A 12 7.11 3.63 21.91
C ILE A 12 6.85 4.51 20.68
N GLN A 13 5.67 4.39 20.07
CA GLN A 13 5.28 5.22 18.93
C GLN A 13 5.23 6.69 19.32
N ASP A 14 4.61 7.03 20.43
CA ASP A 14 4.53 8.40 20.93
C ASP A 14 5.92 8.95 21.24
N GLU A 15 6.84 8.15 21.80
CA GLU A 15 8.21 8.60 22.03
C GLU A 15 8.95 8.94 20.72
N ILE A 16 8.75 8.12 19.68
CA ILE A 16 9.36 8.31 18.35
C ILE A 16 8.76 9.55 17.68
N PHE A 17 7.44 9.66 17.64
CA PHE A 17 6.75 10.78 16.99
C PHE A 17 6.88 12.08 17.77
N ARG A 18 7.03 12.06 19.09
CA ARG A 18 7.25 13.27 19.89
C ARG A 18 8.55 13.98 19.52
N LYS A 19 9.58 13.24 19.12
CA LYS A 19 10.89 13.79 18.70
C LYS A 19 10.90 14.29 17.25
N MET A 20 9.77 14.22 16.54
CA MET A 20 9.67 14.55 15.12
C MET A 20 8.84 15.82 14.91
N SER A 21 9.32 16.73 14.06
CA SER A 21 8.54 17.91 13.64
C SER A 21 7.28 17.49 12.86
N SER A 22 6.24 18.32 12.92
CA SER A 22 4.97 18.07 12.23
C SER A 22 5.16 17.84 10.73
N ASP A 23 5.99 18.66 10.07
CA ASP A 23 6.28 18.53 8.64
C ASP A 23 6.92 17.19 8.29
N ARG A 24 7.82 16.69 9.17
CA ARG A 24 8.49 15.41 8.95
C ARG A 24 7.55 14.23 9.15
N LYS A 25 6.56 14.34 10.05
CA LYS A 25 5.48 13.35 10.18
C LYS A 25 4.61 13.28 8.94
N ILE A 26 4.21 14.45 8.42
CA ILE A 26 3.39 14.56 7.21
C ILE A 26 4.13 13.94 6.02
N LYS A 27 5.41 14.27 5.84
CA LYS A 27 6.24 13.68 4.80
C LYS A 27 6.36 12.17 4.92
N LEU A 28 6.63 11.66 6.13
CA LEU A 28 6.72 10.22 6.37
C LEU A 28 5.41 9.48 6.04
N ALA A 29 4.27 10.05 6.40
CA ALA A 29 2.96 9.50 6.06
C ALA A 29 2.72 9.49 4.54
N ALA A 30 3.08 10.56 3.84
CA ALA A 30 2.96 10.65 2.39
C ALA A 30 3.85 9.64 1.65
N ASP A 31 5.10 9.47 2.11
CA ASP A 31 6.04 8.50 1.55
C ASP A 31 5.54 7.06 1.77
N LEU A 32 5.01 6.76 2.96
CA LEU A 32 4.42 5.45 3.28
C LEU A 32 3.19 5.16 2.42
N TRP A 33 2.31 6.15 2.23
CA TRP A 33 1.15 6.04 1.35
C TRP A 33 1.57 5.72 -0.10
N ARG A 34 2.56 6.45 -0.62
CA ARG A 34 3.08 6.21 -1.98
C ARG A 34 3.67 4.81 -2.11
N LEU A 35 4.43 4.34 -1.12
CA LEU A 35 4.97 2.97 -1.12
C LEU A 35 3.85 1.93 -1.10
N ALA A 36 2.84 2.09 -0.25
CA ALA A 36 1.70 1.19 -0.20
C ALA A 36 0.95 1.12 -1.54
N LYS A 37 0.73 2.26 -2.19
CA LYS A 37 0.13 2.31 -3.54
C LYS A 37 1.02 1.68 -4.61
N ALA A 38 2.34 1.79 -4.50
CA ALA A 38 3.26 1.12 -5.43
C ALA A 38 3.18 -0.40 -5.28
N ILE A 39 3.17 -0.91 -4.05
CA ILE A 39 3.05 -2.36 -3.76
C ILE A 39 1.70 -2.90 -4.25
N ASP A 40 0.61 -2.16 -4.02
CA ASP A 40 -0.72 -2.47 -4.52
C ASP A 40 -0.76 -2.48 -6.06
N SER A 41 -0.17 -1.47 -6.70
CA SER A 41 -0.14 -1.36 -8.17
C SER A 41 0.71 -2.44 -8.84
N ASP A 42 1.83 -2.85 -8.24
CA ASP A 42 2.66 -3.95 -8.77
C ASP A 42 1.97 -5.32 -8.71
N LYS A 43 1.02 -5.49 -7.77
CA LYS A 43 0.17 -6.70 -7.70
C LYS A 43 -1.02 -6.65 -8.66
N ILE A 44 -1.36 -5.50 -9.25
CA ILE A 44 -2.41 -5.37 -10.27
C ILE A 44 -1.78 -5.50 -11.68
N LYS A 45 -1.22 -6.68 -11.96
CA LYS A 45 -0.96 -7.18 -13.32
C LYS A 45 -1.62 -8.54 -13.56
N TYR A 46 -2.70 -8.85 -12.85
CA TYR A 46 -3.53 -10.06 -13.08
C TYR A 46 -4.60 -9.87 -14.17
N GLY A 47 -4.25 -9.26 -15.31
CA GLY A 47 -5.26 -9.00 -16.35
C GLY A 47 -4.79 -8.74 -17.77
N ILE A 48 -3.49 -8.77 -18.07
CA ILE A 48 -2.99 -8.51 -19.44
C ILE A 48 -2.88 -9.80 -20.28
N ASN A 49 -3.23 -10.96 -19.71
CA ASN A 49 -3.42 -12.21 -20.47
C ASN A 49 -4.91 -12.53 -20.62
N ARG A 50 -5.74 -11.57 -21.03
CA ARG A 50 -7.05 -11.93 -21.59
C ARG A 50 -6.79 -12.42 -23.01
N PRO A 51 -6.94 -13.72 -23.34
CA PRO A 51 -6.82 -14.15 -24.72
C PRO A 51 -7.81 -13.34 -25.55
N ALA A 52 -7.33 -12.81 -26.67
CA ALA A 52 -8.14 -12.04 -27.60
C ALA A 52 -9.42 -12.84 -27.88
N GLN A 53 -10.59 -12.27 -27.60
CA GLN A 53 -11.84 -12.83 -28.09
C GLN A 53 -11.76 -12.77 -29.63
N THR A 54 -11.46 -13.90 -30.23
CA THR A 54 -11.62 -14.13 -31.66
C THR A 54 -13.09 -13.92 -31.96
N SER A 55 -13.43 -12.74 -32.44
CA SER A 55 -14.75 -12.46 -32.98
C SER A 55 -14.85 -13.28 -34.27
N HIS A 56 -15.46 -14.46 -34.18
CA HIS A 56 -15.84 -15.23 -35.36
C HIS A 56 -16.92 -14.44 -36.10
N ASN A 57 -16.49 -13.62 -37.05
CA ASN A 57 -17.35 -13.00 -38.05
C ASN A 57 -17.87 -14.12 -38.96
N SER A 58 -19.02 -14.70 -38.64
CA SER A 58 -19.79 -15.49 -39.58
C SER A 58 -20.50 -14.54 -40.53
N ARG A 59 -19.79 -14.17 -41.61
CA ARG A 59 -20.43 -13.66 -42.83
C ARG A 59 -21.43 -14.72 -43.29
N ARG A 60 -22.72 -14.47 -43.10
CA ARG A 60 -23.78 -15.09 -43.89
C ARG A 60 -23.84 -14.28 -45.18
N ASP A 61 -23.27 -14.82 -46.25
CA ASP A 61 -23.73 -14.48 -47.59
C ASP A 61 -25.17 -15.00 -47.72
N SER A 62 -26.06 -14.14 -48.24
CA SER A 62 -27.43 -14.45 -48.65
C SER A 62 -27.57 -14.07 -50.11
#